data_AF-A0A854QIC3-F1
#
_entry.id   AF-A0A854QIC3-F1
#
_cell.length_a   1.000
_cell.length_b   1.000
_cell.length_c   1.000
_cell.angle_alpha   90.00
_cell.angle_beta   90.00
_cell.angle_gamma   90.00
#
_symmetry.space_group_name_H-M   'P 1'
#
loop_
_entity.id
_entity.type
_entity.pdbx_description
1 polymer ?
#
loop_
_entity_poly.entity_id
_entity_poly.type
_entity_poly.pdbx_seq_one_letter_code
_entity_poly.pdbx_strand_id
1 'polypeptide(L)'
;MPSSLVLFTTSQTPLAVRYPHPRKPILNVPPLLHRSLHNALDRDQPSAAFVGNAGGVEDVAQGTLYIPNLEELVKPSPLAVPNGHASPELVHDNIELTVKVHLIVSPTSTPTASARADWVNEALQVFRKAKRLPLPDNLLIGFNGIDYRGIKTATGAEGSVAPDTEVVPAELEQEVLKVWERVFAEQDKLVKEGGKLGSLYAPQGLLRKLTEREGGRRVKVNALDTPDCHHLPKDYTGYARKNGVELWAGGGGEGSDPLPSAHLQNVLQEFLPAIRKIVPEQQAKEFSKLDSLIPLRQDGLKFEDVETGVQVRWVLSYTVLSTTRNVVEDKGYIIAADLV
;
A
#
# COMPACT_ATOMS: atom_id res chain seq x y z
N MET A 1 0.25 8.18 -22.03
CA MET A 1 -0.05 8.03 -20.59
C MET A 1 1.17 8.53 -19.84
N PRO A 2 1.03 9.17 -18.66
CA PRO A 2 2.18 9.52 -17.85
C PRO A 2 3.01 8.27 -17.56
N SER A 3 4.34 8.40 -17.49
CA SER A 3 5.16 7.25 -17.07
C SER A 3 4.79 6.86 -15.64
N SER A 4 4.63 5.56 -15.41
CA SER A 4 4.34 5.03 -14.08
C SER A 4 5.61 4.55 -13.40
N LEU A 5 5.58 4.54 -12.08
CA LEU A 5 6.65 4.09 -11.20
C LEU A 5 6.08 3.02 -10.27
N VAL A 6 6.75 1.87 -10.19
CA VAL A 6 6.42 0.78 -9.26
C VAL A 6 7.64 0.47 -8.39
N LEU A 7 7.50 0.68 -7.09
CA LEU A 7 8.57 0.54 -6.10
C LEU A 7 8.25 -0.61 -5.15
N PHE A 8 9.25 -1.41 -4.78
CA PHE A 8 9.10 -2.47 -3.79
C PHE A 8 10.04 -2.26 -2.62
N THR A 9 9.57 -2.57 -1.42
CA THR A 9 10.46 -2.70 -0.27
C THR A 9 11.08 -4.09 -0.23
N THR A 10 12.41 -4.18 -0.16
CA THR A 10 13.16 -5.46 -0.10
C THR A 10 13.75 -5.75 1.27
N SER A 11 13.73 -4.77 2.17
CA SER A 11 14.26 -4.85 3.53
C SER A 11 13.18 -4.49 4.54
N GLN A 12 13.18 -5.18 5.68
CA GLN A 12 12.34 -4.82 6.84
C GLN A 12 13.06 -3.86 7.81
N THR A 13 14.36 -3.63 7.60
CA THR A 13 15.14 -2.68 8.38
C THR A 13 15.05 -1.30 7.71
N PRO A 14 14.51 -0.28 8.38
CA PRO A 14 14.41 1.07 7.82
C PRO A 14 15.79 1.75 7.79
N LEU A 15 15.95 2.71 6.87
CA LEU A 15 17.05 3.67 6.90
C LEU A 15 16.50 5.07 7.17
N ALA A 16 17.25 5.88 7.91
CA ALA A 16 16.86 7.27 8.15
C ALA A 16 16.84 8.05 6.83
N VAL A 17 15.71 8.73 6.56
CA VAL A 17 15.58 9.62 5.41
C VAL A 17 16.54 10.81 5.53
N ARG A 18 17.08 11.27 4.40
CA ARG A 18 18.09 12.35 4.36
C ARG A 18 17.53 13.74 4.02
N TYR A 19 16.22 13.89 3.99
CA TYR A 19 15.54 15.17 3.80
C TYR A 19 14.87 15.63 5.11
N PRO A 20 14.66 16.95 5.30
CA PRO A 20 13.87 17.47 6.42
C PRO A 20 12.44 16.89 6.39
N HIS A 21 12.01 16.19 7.44
CA HIS A 21 10.72 15.54 7.48
C HIS A 21 9.79 16.12 8.57
N PRO A 22 8.46 16.09 8.37
CA PRO A 22 7.49 16.49 9.38
C PRO A 22 7.66 15.70 10.68
N ARG A 23 7.44 16.35 11.82
CA ARG A 23 7.49 15.65 13.12
C ARG A 23 6.38 14.61 13.29
N LYS A 24 5.25 14.81 12.62
CA LYS A 24 4.08 13.92 12.61
C LYS A 24 3.35 14.00 11.25
N PRO A 25 2.64 12.95 10.81
CA PRO A 25 2.68 11.59 11.36
C PRO A 25 4.06 10.95 11.13
N ILE A 26 4.41 9.97 11.97
CA ILE A 26 5.61 9.15 11.76
C ILE A 26 5.22 8.02 10.82
N LEU A 27 5.73 8.04 9.60
CA LEU A 27 5.41 7.08 8.56
C LEU A 27 6.48 5.98 8.48
N ASN A 28 6.06 4.72 8.43
CA ASN A 28 6.97 3.58 8.33
C ASN A 28 7.44 3.31 6.89
N VAL A 29 6.65 3.69 5.88
CA VAL A 29 6.95 3.38 4.48
C VAL A 29 8.14 4.17 3.92
N PRO A 30 8.27 5.50 4.11
CA PRO A 30 9.39 6.26 3.54
C PRO A 30 10.78 5.73 3.97
N PRO A 31 11.04 5.43 5.26
CA PRO A 31 12.33 4.84 5.69
C PRO A 31 12.64 3.46 5.08
N LEU A 32 11.62 2.61 4.93
CA LEU A 32 11.79 1.27 4.31
C LEU A 32 12.03 1.39 2.80
N LEU A 33 11.33 2.31 2.15
CA LEU A 33 11.52 2.62 0.74
C LEU A 33 12.91 3.19 0.49
N HIS A 34 13.37 4.12 1.33
CA HIS A 34 14.70 4.72 1.26
C HIS A 34 15.81 3.65 1.29
N ARG A 35 15.75 2.71 2.25
CA ARG A 35 16.67 1.56 2.30
C ARG A 35 16.61 0.73 1.02
N SER A 36 15.42 0.51 0.49
CA SER A 36 15.21 -0.34 -0.68
C SER A 36 15.74 0.30 -1.97
N LEU A 37 15.63 1.63 -2.09
CA LEU A 37 16.20 2.38 -3.21
C LEU A 37 17.74 2.35 -3.17
N HIS A 38 18.37 2.55 -2.00
CA HIS A 38 19.83 2.36 -1.89
C HIS A 38 20.25 0.94 -2.29
N ASN A 39 19.57 -0.08 -1.76
CA ASN A 39 19.88 -1.47 -2.09
C ASN A 39 19.76 -1.76 -3.59
N ALA A 40 18.85 -1.09 -4.30
CA ALA A 40 18.60 -1.31 -5.71
C ALA A 40 19.48 -0.45 -6.62
N LEU A 41 19.69 0.83 -6.28
CA LEU A 41 20.25 1.83 -7.19
C LEU A 41 21.72 2.18 -6.94
N ASP A 42 22.26 1.92 -5.74
CA ASP A 42 23.67 2.21 -5.43
C ASP A 42 24.64 1.12 -5.93
N ARG A 43 24.12 0.05 -6.51
CA ARG A 43 24.93 -1.04 -7.07
C ARG A 43 25.62 -0.58 -8.35
N ASP A 44 26.77 -1.19 -8.67
CA ASP A 44 27.45 -1.01 -9.96
C ASP A 44 26.51 -1.30 -11.15
N GLN A 45 25.64 -2.29 -10.98
CA GLN A 45 24.52 -2.58 -11.86
C GLN A 45 23.21 -2.36 -11.10
N PRO A 46 22.52 -1.23 -11.31
CA PRO A 46 21.26 -0.94 -10.66
C PRO A 46 20.23 -2.03 -10.96
N SER A 47 19.61 -2.54 -9.90
CA SER A 47 18.46 -3.42 -9.96
C SER A 47 17.23 -2.57 -10.25
N ALA A 48 17.00 -2.22 -11.50
CA ALA A 48 15.85 -1.43 -11.95
C ALA A 48 15.62 -1.65 -13.44
N ALA A 49 14.37 -1.67 -13.87
CA ALA A 49 14.02 -1.90 -15.26
C ALA A 49 12.95 -0.92 -15.73
N PHE A 50 13.26 -0.16 -16.78
CA PHE A 50 12.28 0.66 -17.49
C PHE A 50 11.73 -0.13 -18.69
N VAL A 51 10.40 -0.25 -18.76
CA VAL A 51 9.73 -1.00 -19.83
C VAL A 51 9.41 -0.08 -20.99
N GLY A 52 10.40 0.19 -21.84
CA GLY A 52 10.25 0.94 -23.09
C GLY A 52 9.92 0.02 -24.27
N ASN A 53 8.68 0.02 -24.75
CA ASN A 53 8.15 -0.69 -25.92
C ASN A 53 9.10 -1.60 -26.74
N ALA A 54 9.10 -2.91 -26.48
CA ALA A 54 9.23 -4.01 -27.46
C ALA A 54 9.41 -5.37 -26.77
N GLY A 55 8.51 -6.32 -27.02
CA GLY A 55 8.84 -7.76 -27.07
C GLY A 55 9.11 -8.54 -25.77
N GLY A 56 8.86 -7.99 -24.58
CA GLY A 56 9.17 -8.68 -23.32
C GLY A 56 8.00 -8.66 -22.32
N VAL A 57 7.48 -9.86 -22.05
CA VAL A 57 6.49 -10.20 -21.00
C VAL A 57 5.10 -9.58 -21.20
N GLU A 58 4.19 -10.37 -21.75
CA GLU A 58 2.74 -10.12 -21.69
C GLU A 58 2.37 -9.72 -20.24
N ASP A 59 1.57 -8.67 -20.06
CA ASP A 59 1.14 -8.13 -18.74
C ASP A 59 2.13 -7.20 -17.99
N VAL A 60 3.04 -6.48 -18.65
CA VAL A 60 3.72 -5.32 -18.03
C VAL A 60 3.30 -4.02 -18.69
N ALA A 61 2.91 -3.02 -17.89
CA ALA A 61 2.51 -1.72 -18.41
C ALA A 61 3.71 -1.00 -19.06
N GLN A 62 3.59 -0.72 -20.36
CA GLN A 62 4.57 0.06 -21.11
C GLN A 62 4.78 1.45 -20.47
N GLY A 63 6.01 1.95 -20.48
CA GLY A 63 6.37 3.22 -19.86
C GLY A 63 6.44 3.17 -18.33
N THR A 64 6.58 1.98 -17.75
CA THR A 64 6.70 1.80 -16.29
C THR A 64 8.13 1.52 -15.87
N LEU A 65 8.59 2.21 -14.83
CA LEU A 65 9.86 1.93 -14.14
C LEU A 65 9.60 1.04 -12.92
N TYR A 66 10.23 -0.14 -12.87
CA TYR A 66 10.19 -1.06 -11.73
C TYR A 66 11.49 -0.98 -10.94
N ILE A 67 11.38 -0.74 -9.62
CA ILE A 67 12.54 -0.71 -8.71
C ILE A 67 12.26 -1.53 -7.44
N PRO A 68 12.98 -2.65 -7.21
CA PRO A 68 13.90 -3.29 -8.12
C PRO A 68 13.22 -3.91 -9.35
N ASN A 69 14.02 -4.44 -10.28
CA ASN A 69 13.50 -5.23 -11.40
C ASN A 69 12.69 -6.43 -10.88
N LEU A 70 11.52 -6.70 -11.50
CA LEU A 70 10.62 -7.80 -11.15
C LEU A 70 11.31 -9.17 -11.19
N GLU A 71 12.23 -9.39 -12.11
CA GLU A 71 12.94 -10.67 -12.25
C GLU A 71 13.83 -10.98 -11.04
N GLU A 72 14.38 -9.96 -10.38
CA GLU A 72 15.20 -10.12 -9.18
C GLU A 72 14.38 -10.30 -7.91
N LEU A 73 13.08 -9.95 -7.93
CA LEU A 73 12.18 -10.12 -6.79
C LEU A 73 11.67 -11.55 -6.65
N VAL A 74 11.74 -12.32 -7.74
CA VAL A 74 11.48 -13.74 -7.72
C VAL A 74 12.52 -14.38 -6.80
N LYS A 75 12.09 -14.89 -5.64
CA LYS A 75 12.97 -15.65 -4.75
C LYS A 75 13.69 -16.73 -5.58
N PRO A 76 15.02 -16.80 -5.56
CA PRO A 76 15.71 -17.90 -6.22
C PRO A 76 15.19 -19.21 -5.65
N SER A 77 14.99 -20.20 -6.52
CA SER A 77 14.69 -21.57 -6.10
C SER A 77 15.65 -21.98 -4.98
N PRO A 78 15.20 -22.71 -3.95
CA PRO A 78 16.06 -23.11 -2.85
C PRO A 78 17.32 -23.75 -3.41
N LEU A 79 18.47 -23.25 -2.96
CA LEU A 79 19.77 -23.81 -3.35
C LEU A 79 19.79 -25.29 -2.96
N ALA A 80 20.12 -26.16 -3.91
CA ALA A 80 20.28 -27.58 -3.63
C ALA A 80 21.33 -27.75 -2.53
N VAL A 81 20.93 -28.31 -1.40
CA VAL A 81 21.85 -28.56 -0.29
C VAL A 81 22.75 -29.74 -0.69
N PRO A 82 24.10 -29.61 -0.72
CA PRO A 82 24.99 -30.64 -1.25
C PRO A 82 24.99 -31.98 -0.47
N ASN A 83 24.38 -32.03 0.71
CA ASN A 83 24.57 -33.12 1.68
C ASN A 83 23.46 -34.17 1.71
N GLY A 84 22.61 -34.28 0.68
CA GLY A 84 21.61 -35.36 0.59
C GLY A 84 20.50 -35.33 1.66
N HIS A 85 20.52 -34.37 2.59
CA HIS A 85 19.30 -33.92 3.24
C HIS A 85 18.42 -33.37 2.14
N ALA A 86 17.15 -33.81 2.09
CA ALA A 86 16.16 -33.17 1.26
C ALA A 86 16.38 -31.67 1.40
N SER A 87 16.63 -30.97 0.28
CA SER A 87 16.34 -29.54 0.22
C SER A 87 15.02 -29.38 0.96
N PRO A 88 14.86 -28.45 1.92
CA PRO A 88 13.55 -28.26 2.50
C PRO A 88 12.64 -28.14 1.29
N GLU A 89 11.82 -29.17 1.06
CA GLU A 89 10.77 -29.09 0.07
C GLU A 89 10.13 -27.76 0.41
N LEU A 90 9.88 -26.91 -0.59
CA LEU A 90 9.19 -25.65 -0.35
C LEU A 90 7.87 -26.04 0.32
N VAL A 91 7.86 -26.07 1.66
CA VAL A 91 6.69 -26.25 2.50
C VAL A 91 5.99 -24.90 2.40
N HIS A 92 5.52 -24.59 1.19
CA HIS A 92 4.48 -23.61 0.95
C HIS A 92 3.11 -24.19 1.36
N ASP A 93 3.10 -25.43 1.84
CA ASP A 93 1.94 -26.10 2.35
C ASP A 93 1.54 -25.45 3.68
N ASN A 94 0.56 -24.56 3.56
CA ASN A 94 -0.14 -23.81 4.62
C ASN A 94 0.45 -22.43 4.96
N ILE A 95 0.53 -21.54 3.98
CA ILE A 95 0.65 -20.09 4.24
C ILE A 95 -0.72 -19.43 4.37
N GLU A 96 -0.82 -18.44 5.27
CA GLU A 96 -1.90 -17.44 5.27
C GLU A 96 -1.34 -16.12 4.72
N LEU A 97 -1.95 -15.63 3.65
CA LEU A 97 -1.59 -14.40 2.96
C LEU A 97 -2.62 -13.31 3.25
N THR A 98 -2.17 -12.24 3.90
CA THR A 98 -2.95 -11.01 4.06
C THR A 98 -2.36 -9.91 3.18
N VAL A 99 -3.20 -9.30 2.36
CA VAL A 99 -2.86 -8.16 1.50
C VAL A 99 -3.76 -6.99 1.89
N LYS A 100 -3.17 -5.81 2.06
CA LYS A 100 -3.89 -4.54 2.26
C LYS A 100 -3.57 -3.60 1.12
N VAL A 101 -4.58 -3.00 0.49
CA VAL A 101 -4.40 -2.02 -0.59
C VAL A 101 -4.99 -0.68 -0.13
N HIS A 102 -4.14 0.32 0.02
CA HIS A 102 -4.53 1.70 0.29
C HIS A 102 -4.65 2.43 -1.04
N LEU A 103 -5.85 2.86 -1.40
CA LEU A 103 -6.14 3.62 -2.61
C LEU A 103 -6.05 5.12 -2.31
N ILE A 104 -5.25 5.85 -3.08
CA ILE A 104 -5.10 7.28 -2.92
C ILE A 104 -6.11 8.02 -3.79
N VAL A 105 -7.02 8.72 -3.13
CA VAL A 105 -8.07 9.55 -3.75
C VAL A 105 -7.53 10.97 -3.91
N SER A 106 -6.98 11.30 -5.09
CA SER A 106 -6.60 12.70 -5.38
C SER A 106 -7.83 13.54 -5.79
N PRO A 107 -8.00 14.75 -5.24
CA PRO A 107 -9.11 15.65 -5.60
C PRO A 107 -8.88 16.43 -6.92
N THR A 108 -7.64 16.53 -7.41
CA THR A 108 -7.28 17.46 -8.52
C THR A 108 -7.27 16.81 -9.90
N SER A 109 -7.25 15.47 -9.96
CA SER A 109 -7.60 14.70 -11.15
C SER A 109 -8.25 13.42 -10.65
N THR A 110 -9.56 13.28 -10.81
CA THR A 110 -10.31 12.14 -10.30
C THR A 110 -10.33 11.04 -11.37
N PRO A 111 -9.49 10.00 -11.27
CA PRO A 111 -9.82 8.76 -11.95
C PRO A 111 -11.22 8.35 -11.50
N THR A 112 -12.03 7.87 -12.45
CA THR A 112 -13.38 7.40 -12.13
C THR A 112 -13.32 6.29 -11.09
N ALA A 113 -14.41 6.10 -10.32
CA ALA A 113 -14.50 4.96 -9.39
C ALA A 113 -14.18 3.61 -10.08
N SER A 114 -14.49 3.49 -11.37
CA SER A 114 -14.11 2.35 -12.20
C SER A 114 -12.58 2.18 -12.29
N ALA A 115 -11.85 3.26 -12.61
CA ALA A 115 -10.40 3.23 -12.71
C ALA A 115 -9.72 2.90 -11.36
N ARG A 116 -10.30 3.30 -10.23
CA ARG A 116 -9.76 2.95 -8.90
C ARG A 116 -10.04 1.51 -8.49
N ALA A 117 -11.17 0.95 -8.93
CA ALA A 117 -11.39 -0.49 -8.81
C ALA A 117 -10.40 -1.28 -9.66
N ASP A 118 -10.04 -0.79 -10.85
CA ASP A 118 -9.00 -1.39 -11.70
C ASP A 118 -7.63 -1.39 -11.00
N TRP A 119 -7.32 -0.39 -10.17
CA TRP A 119 -6.07 -0.37 -9.39
C TRP A 119 -5.96 -1.50 -8.36
N VAL A 120 -7.07 -2.01 -7.83
CA VAL A 120 -7.04 -3.17 -6.93
C VAL A 120 -6.58 -4.42 -7.68
N ASN A 121 -7.12 -4.62 -8.89
CA ASN A 121 -6.70 -5.70 -9.78
C ASN A 121 -5.24 -5.56 -10.19
N GLU A 122 -4.83 -4.36 -10.60
CA GLU A 122 -3.45 -4.04 -10.96
C GLU A 122 -2.48 -4.33 -9.80
N ALA A 123 -2.78 -3.85 -8.60
CA ALA A 123 -1.93 -4.05 -7.43
C ALA A 123 -1.73 -5.54 -7.12
N LEU A 124 -2.79 -6.35 -7.22
CA LEU A 124 -2.72 -7.80 -7.04
C LEU A 124 -1.96 -8.49 -8.16
N GLN A 125 -2.12 -8.07 -9.42
CA GLN A 125 -1.38 -8.62 -10.55
C GLN A 125 0.13 -8.35 -10.40
N VAL A 126 0.51 -7.11 -10.09
CA VAL A 126 1.90 -6.72 -9.82
C VAL A 126 2.47 -7.53 -8.66
N PHE A 127 1.72 -7.64 -7.55
CA PHE A 127 2.12 -8.43 -6.38
C PHE A 127 2.36 -9.91 -6.73
N ARG A 128 1.40 -10.56 -7.42
CA ARG A 128 1.50 -11.97 -7.80
C ARG A 128 2.66 -12.23 -8.73
N LYS A 129 2.91 -11.33 -9.69
CA LYS A 129 4.04 -11.43 -10.62
C LYS A 129 5.37 -11.32 -9.89
N ALA A 130 5.51 -10.33 -9.01
CA ALA A 130 6.75 -10.07 -8.28
C ALA A 130 7.05 -11.14 -7.22
N LYS A 131 6.03 -11.62 -6.49
CA LYS A 131 6.22 -12.50 -5.33
C LYS A 131 5.93 -13.97 -5.62
N ARG A 132 5.29 -14.28 -6.76
CA ARG A 132 4.84 -15.64 -7.13
C ARG A 132 3.97 -16.31 -6.05
N LEU A 133 3.19 -15.49 -5.34
CA LEU A 133 2.27 -15.94 -4.29
C LEU A 133 0.86 -16.13 -4.87
N PRO A 134 0.02 -16.99 -4.25
CA PRO A 134 -1.36 -17.21 -4.68
C PRO A 134 -2.23 -15.97 -4.42
N LEU A 135 -3.52 -16.07 -4.74
CA LEU A 135 -4.50 -15.08 -4.25
C LEU A 135 -4.44 -14.98 -2.72
N PRO A 136 -4.73 -13.80 -2.14
CA PRO A 136 -4.76 -13.63 -0.70
C PRO A 136 -5.90 -14.41 -0.04
N ASP A 137 -5.65 -14.85 1.19
CA ASP A 137 -6.67 -15.35 2.12
C ASP A 137 -7.49 -14.19 2.67
N ASN A 138 -6.83 -13.04 2.91
CA ASN A 138 -7.47 -11.81 3.36
C ASN A 138 -7.05 -10.64 2.46
N LEU A 139 -8.00 -9.99 1.79
CA LEU A 139 -7.78 -8.75 1.04
C LEU A 139 -8.51 -7.60 1.71
N LEU A 140 -7.75 -6.62 2.19
CA LEU A 140 -8.30 -5.43 2.83
C LEU A 140 -8.09 -4.20 1.95
N ILE A 141 -9.09 -3.34 1.82
CA ILE A 141 -9.04 -2.15 0.97
C ILE A 141 -9.32 -0.90 1.81
N GLY A 142 -8.41 0.07 1.74
CA GLY A 142 -8.51 1.37 2.38
C GLY A 142 -8.50 2.52 1.38
N PHE A 143 -8.90 3.69 1.84
CA PHE A 143 -8.97 4.89 1.01
C PHE A 143 -8.37 6.07 1.77
N ASN A 144 -7.56 6.87 1.08
CA ASN A 144 -7.06 8.13 1.65
C ASN A 144 -8.22 9.00 2.13
N GLY A 145 -8.08 9.59 3.32
CA GLY A 145 -9.09 10.43 3.95
C GLY A 145 -10.14 9.65 4.76
N ILE A 146 -10.16 8.32 4.71
CA ILE A 146 -11.03 7.49 5.56
C ILE A 146 -10.22 6.93 6.71
N ASP A 147 -10.47 7.43 7.92
CA ASP A 147 -9.70 7.06 9.10
C ASP A 147 -10.60 6.92 10.31
N TYR A 148 -10.83 5.68 10.74
CA TYR A 148 -11.32 5.40 12.07
C TYR A 148 -10.17 5.53 13.07
N ARG A 149 -10.18 6.64 13.82
CA ARG A 149 -9.33 6.80 15.00
C ARG A 149 -10.17 6.53 16.23
N GLY A 150 -9.88 5.42 16.91
CA GLY A 150 -10.40 5.20 18.26
C GLY A 150 -10.05 6.38 19.19
N ILE A 151 -10.76 6.51 20.30
CA ILE A 151 -10.45 7.56 21.29
C ILE A 151 -9.06 7.24 21.88
N LYS A 152 -8.03 8.01 21.52
CA LYS A 152 -6.74 7.97 22.24
C LYS A 152 -7.02 8.38 23.67
N THR A 153 -6.70 7.52 24.64
CA THR A 153 -6.53 7.94 26.03
C THR A 153 -5.50 9.06 26.06
N ALA A 154 -5.97 10.27 26.34
CA ALA A 154 -5.18 11.48 26.29
C ALA A 154 -4.11 11.44 27.38
N THR A 155 -2.86 11.20 26.99
CA THR A 155 -1.70 11.73 27.70
C THR A 155 -0.72 12.30 26.68
N GLY A 156 -0.80 13.63 26.50
CA GLY A 156 0.30 14.43 25.97
C GLY A 156 0.08 15.02 24.57
N ALA A 157 -0.19 16.33 24.56
CA ALA A 157 0.05 17.29 23.49
C ALA A 157 -0.89 17.26 22.26
N GLU A 158 -1.94 18.08 22.40
CA GLU A 158 -2.35 19.16 21.48
C GLU A 158 -2.42 18.87 19.98
N GLY A 159 -3.64 18.96 19.44
CA GLY A 159 -3.92 19.16 18.02
C GLY A 159 -4.92 18.18 17.40
N SER A 160 -6.20 18.33 17.77
CA SER A 160 -7.39 17.70 17.17
C SER A 160 -7.52 16.17 17.32
N VAL A 161 -7.96 15.72 18.50
CA VAL A 161 -8.97 14.66 18.51
C VAL A 161 -10.27 15.36 18.12
N ALA A 162 -10.55 15.44 16.82
CA ALA A 162 -11.89 15.79 16.39
C ALA A 162 -12.81 14.65 16.88
N PRO A 163 -13.83 14.95 17.71
CA PRO A 163 -14.70 13.93 18.29
C PRO A 163 -15.60 13.21 17.26
N ASP A 164 -15.56 13.60 15.99
CA ASP A 164 -16.42 13.07 14.91
C ASP A 164 -15.62 12.47 13.73
N THR A 165 -14.76 11.48 13.98
CA THR A 165 -14.09 10.71 12.90
C THR A 165 -15.03 9.71 12.19
N GLU A 166 -16.32 9.70 12.55
CA GLU A 166 -17.32 8.86 11.86
C GLU A 166 -17.81 9.45 10.53
N VAL A 167 -17.61 10.75 10.29
CA VAL A 167 -18.18 11.45 9.13
C VAL A 167 -17.24 11.36 7.93
N VAL A 168 -17.58 10.49 6.99
CA VAL A 168 -16.96 10.43 5.66
C VAL A 168 -17.67 11.45 4.75
N PRO A 169 -16.94 12.33 4.04
CA PRO A 169 -17.55 13.22 3.05
C PRO A 169 -18.40 12.45 2.04
N ALA A 170 -19.56 12.97 1.67
CA ALA A 170 -20.55 12.24 0.87
C ALA A 170 -20.01 11.81 -0.50
N GLU A 171 -19.20 12.66 -1.13
CA GLU A 171 -18.57 12.40 -2.42
C GLU A 171 -17.57 11.24 -2.31
N LEU A 172 -16.73 11.25 -1.27
CA LEU A 172 -15.77 10.19 -0.99
C LEU A 172 -16.48 8.88 -0.64
N GLU A 173 -17.54 8.95 0.17
CA GLU A 173 -18.35 7.78 0.52
C GLU A 173 -18.98 7.13 -0.72
N GLN A 174 -19.63 7.93 -1.59
CA GLN A 174 -20.23 7.41 -2.82
C GLN A 174 -19.20 6.74 -3.73
N GLU A 175 -18.01 7.32 -3.82
CA GLU A 175 -16.93 6.75 -4.58
C GLU A 175 -16.44 5.41 -4.01
N VAL A 176 -16.24 5.35 -2.70
CA VAL A 176 -15.84 4.12 -1.99
C VAL A 176 -16.86 3.01 -2.24
N LEU A 177 -18.16 3.33 -2.14
CA LEU A 177 -19.22 2.36 -2.38
C LEU A 177 -19.20 1.82 -3.82
N LYS A 178 -18.95 2.67 -4.82
CA LYS A 178 -18.82 2.25 -6.23
C LYS A 178 -17.60 1.35 -6.47
N VAL A 179 -16.46 1.66 -5.84
CA VAL A 179 -15.28 0.79 -5.91
C VAL A 179 -15.60 -0.57 -5.30
N TRP A 180 -16.25 -0.58 -4.13
CA TRP A 180 -16.65 -1.81 -3.46
C TRP A 180 -17.68 -2.63 -4.24
N GLU A 181 -18.63 -2.01 -4.93
CA GLU A 181 -19.55 -2.72 -5.83
C GLU A 181 -18.79 -3.57 -6.84
N ARG A 182 -17.74 -3.02 -7.45
CA ARG A 182 -16.91 -3.75 -8.41
C ARG A 182 -16.05 -4.81 -7.75
N VAL A 183 -15.44 -4.51 -6.60
CA VAL A 183 -14.68 -5.50 -5.81
C VAL A 183 -15.55 -6.69 -5.43
N PHE A 184 -16.80 -6.47 -5.02
CA PHE A 184 -17.73 -7.56 -4.73
C PHE A 184 -18.13 -8.33 -5.98
N ALA A 185 -18.34 -7.66 -7.12
CA ALA A 185 -18.65 -8.31 -8.38
C ALA A 185 -17.53 -9.27 -8.82
N GLU A 186 -16.28 -8.89 -8.56
CA GLU A 186 -15.06 -9.59 -8.99
C GLU A 186 -14.39 -10.43 -7.89
N GLN A 187 -15.02 -10.60 -6.72
CA GLN A 187 -14.43 -11.24 -5.52
C GLN A 187 -13.69 -12.56 -5.81
N ASP A 188 -14.27 -13.43 -6.64
CA ASP A 188 -13.73 -14.76 -6.96
C ASP A 188 -12.38 -14.71 -7.70
N LYS A 189 -12.01 -13.54 -8.24
CA LYS A 189 -10.72 -13.28 -8.90
C LYS A 189 -9.70 -12.61 -7.96
N LEU A 190 -10.15 -12.08 -6.83
CA LEU A 190 -9.38 -11.20 -5.95
C LEU A 190 -8.90 -11.91 -4.68
N VAL A 191 -9.67 -12.86 -4.17
CA VAL A 191 -9.34 -13.65 -2.96
C VAL A 191 -9.48 -15.14 -3.26
N LYS A 192 -8.79 -15.98 -2.48
CA LYS A 192 -8.99 -17.44 -2.54
C LYS A 192 -10.44 -17.81 -2.23
N GLU A 193 -10.84 -19.01 -2.65
CA GLU A 193 -12.09 -19.62 -2.19
C GLU A 193 -12.12 -19.65 -0.65
N GLY A 194 -13.21 -19.18 -0.06
CA GLY A 194 -13.34 -19.05 1.40
C GLY A 194 -12.64 -17.82 2.01
N GLY A 195 -11.86 -17.07 1.23
CA GLY A 195 -11.15 -15.87 1.67
C GLY A 195 -12.07 -14.73 2.13
N LYS A 196 -11.47 -13.73 2.79
CA LYS A 196 -12.17 -12.58 3.37
C LYS A 196 -11.84 -11.30 2.60
N LEU A 197 -12.89 -10.58 2.22
CA LEU A 197 -12.79 -9.17 1.87
C LEU A 197 -12.94 -8.32 3.13
N GLY A 198 -12.08 -7.33 3.30
CA GLY A 198 -12.10 -6.43 4.44
C GLY A 198 -11.91 -4.97 4.07
N SER A 199 -12.35 -4.07 4.94
CA SER A 199 -12.05 -2.65 4.83
C SER A 199 -10.86 -2.26 5.73
N LEU A 200 -10.19 -1.18 5.38
CA LEU A 200 -9.27 -0.48 6.28
C LEU A 200 -9.98 0.78 6.78
N TYR A 201 -10.00 0.94 8.10
CA TYR A 201 -10.36 2.14 8.82
C TYR A 201 -11.79 2.65 8.57
N ALA A 202 -12.69 1.80 8.08
CA ALA A 202 -14.06 2.22 7.84
C ALA A 202 -14.70 2.64 9.18
N PRO A 203 -15.26 3.85 9.31
CA PRO A 203 -16.09 4.18 10.46
C PRO A 203 -17.38 3.36 10.46
N GLN A 204 -18.10 3.33 11.59
CA GLN A 204 -19.26 2.45 11.75
C GLN A 204 -20.33 2.66 10.67
N GLY A 205 -20.62 3.92 10.31
CA GLY A 205 -21.62 4.26 9.29
C GLY A 205 -21.27 3.68 7.91
N LEU A 206 -20.02 3.81 7.48
CA LEU A 206 -19.55 3.23 6.22
C LEU A 206 -19.52 1.70 6.30
N LEU A 207 -19.02 1.13 7.40
CA LEU A 207 -18.96 -0.31 7.59
C LEU A 207 -20.35 -0.96 7.48
N ARG A 208 -21.39 -0.28 8.00
CA ARG A 208 -22.79 -0.72 7.85
C ARG A 208 -23.17 -0.89 6.40
N LYS A 209 -22.94 0.13 5.57
CA LYS A 209 -23.24 0.10 4.13
C LYS A 209 -22.45 -0.98 3.38
N LEU A 210 -21.24 -1.30 3.83
CA LEU A 210 -20.40 -2.35 3.24
C LEU A 210 -20.80 -3.77 3.69
N THR A 211 -21.53 -3.90 4.79
CA THR A 211 -21.89 -5.20 5.41
C THR A 211 -23.35 -5.59 5.17
N GLU A 212 -24.26 -4.61 5.17
CA GLU A 212 -25.71 -4.77 4.99
C GLU A 212 -26.08 -4.92 3.50
N ARG A 213 -25.37 -5.82 2.80
CA ARG A 213 -25.60 -6.13 1.38
C ARG A 213 -26.22 -7.53 1.22
N GLU A 214 -27.07 -7.68 0.21
CA GLU A 214 -27.67 -8.97 -0.16
C GLU A 214 -26.68 -9.88 -0.91
N GLY A 215 -26.87 -11.20 -0.82
CA GLY A 215 -26.09 -12.17 -1.60
C GLY A 215 -24.76 -12.61 -0.99
N GLY A 216 -24.50 -12.36 0.29
CA GLY A 216 -23.33 -12.87 1.03
C GLY A 216 -21.98 -12.25 0.68
N ARG A 217 -21.92 -11.44 -0.39
CA ARG A 217 -20.77 -10.63 -0.81
C ARG A 217 -20.74 -9.34 0.00
N ARG A 218 -19.98 -9.36 1.08
CA ARG A 218 -19.89 -8.27 2.07
C ARG A 218 -18.50 -8.21 2.69
N VAL A 219 -18.19 -7.07 3.30
CA VAL A 219 -17.00 -6.94 4.15
C VAL A 219 -17.15 -7.87 5.37
N LYS A 220 -16.12 -8.68 5.63
CA LYS A 220 -16.04 -9.60 6.78
C LYS A 220 -15.03 -9.16 7.84
N VAL A 221 -14.14 -8.24 7.49
CA VAL A 221 -13.05 -7.76 8.34
C VAL A 221 -12.99 -6.24 8.24
N ASN A 222 -12.79 -5.53 9.34
CA ASN A 222 -12.36 -4.14 9.30
C ASN A 222 -11.11 -3.96 10.15
N ALA A 223 -10.00 -3.57 9.54
CA ALA A 223 -8.78 -3.24 10.27
C ALA A 223 -8.82 -1.77 10.71
N LEU A 224 -8.56 -1.52 11.99
CA LEU A 224 -8.67 -0.21 12.63
C LEU A 224 -7.27 0.34 12.93
N ASP A 225 -7.04 1.64 12.71
CA ASP A 225 -5.76 2.28 13.08
C ASP A 225 -5.80 2.73 14.55
N THR A 226 -5.90 1.75 15.46
CA THR A 226 -5.90 2.03 16.90
C THR A 226 -4.85 1.17 17.62
N PRO A 227 -3.93 1.77 18.40
CA PRO A 227 -3.02 1.01 19.23
C PRO A 227 -3.73 0.34 20.42
N ASP A 228 -4.96 0.77 20.73
CA ASP A 228 -5.74 0.25 21.86
C ASP A 228 -7.17 -0.11 21.44
N CYS A 229 -7.48 -1.40 21.48
CA CYS A 229 -8.79 -1.94 21.16
C CYS A 229 -9.80 -1.84 22.30
N HIS A 230 -9.38 -1.50 23.53
CA HIS A 230 -10.28 -1.39 24.69
C HIS A 230 -11.15 -0.13 24.65
N HIS A 231 -10.78 0.86 23.84
CA HIS A 231 -11.48 2.14 23.71
C HIS A 231 -12.37 2.22 22.46
N LEU A 232 -12.64 1.09 21.81
CA LEU A 232 -13.62 1.03 20.73
C LEU A 232 -15.04 1.25 21.29
N PRO A 233 -15.89 2.10 20.68
CA PRO A 233 -17.26 2.30 21.09
C PRO A 233 -18.02 0.97 21.19
N LYS A 234 -18.81 0.82 22.26
CA LYS A 234 -19.65 -0.37 22.48
C LYS A 234 -20.61 -0.61 21.31
N ASP A 235 -21.14 0.46 20.74
CA ASP A 235 -22.07 0.38 19.60
C ASP A 235 -21.38 -0.12 18.34
N TYR A 236 -20.12 0.27 18.12
CA TYR A 236 -19.30 -0.24 17.03
C TYR A 236 -19.04 -1.73 17.24
N THR A 237 -18.43 -2.10 18.36
CA THR A 237 -18.05 -3.50 18.64
C THR A 237 -19.27 -4.43 18.69
N GLY A 238 -20.39 -3.95 19.24
CA GLY A 238 -21.67 -4.64 19.26
C GLY A 238 -22.23 -4.85 17.85
N TYR A 239 -22.15 -3.83 16.98
CA TYR A 239 -22.54 -3.96 15.58
C TYR A 239 -21.70 -5.01 14.85
N ALA A 240 -20.37 -4.91 14.95
CA ALA A 240 -19.45 -5.82 14.26
C ALA A 240 -19.69 -7.27 14.68
N ARG A 241 -19.80 -7.52 15.99
CA ARG A 241 -20.12 -8.86 16.54
C ARG A 241 -21.45 -9.37 16.02
N LYS A 242 -22.51 -8.56 16.05
CA LYS A 242 -23.86 -8.96 15.59
C LYS A 242 -23.88 -9.36 14.11
N ASN A 243 -23.05 -8.73 13.29
CA ASN A 243 -23.03 -8.96 11.84
C ASN A 243 -21.91 -9.91 11.39
N GLY A 244 -21.13 -10.47 12.32
CA GLY A 244 -20.03 -11.38 12.01
C GLY A 244 -18.87 -10.69 11.29
N VAL A 245 -18.63 -9.40 11.60
CA VAL A 245 -17.47 -8.65 11.12
C VAL A 245 -16.37 -8.70 12.17
N GLU A 246 -15.19 -9.13 11.77
CA GLU A 246 -14.00 -9.12 12.62
C GLU A 246 -13.39 -7.72 12.66
N LEU A 247 -13.04 -7.25 13.86
CA LEU A 247 -12.32 -5.98 14.04
C LEU A 247 -10.86 -6.30 14.35
N TRP A 248 -9.97 -5.88 13.46
CA TRP A 248 -8.53 -6.11 13.63
C TRP A 248 -7.88 -4.82 14.09
N ALA A 249 -7.33 -4.80 15.30
CA ALA A 249 -6.58 -3.65 15.77
C ALA A 249 -5.19 -3.62 15.11
N GLY A 250 -4.84 -2.49 14.50
CA GLY A 250 -3.48 -2.20 14.05
C GLY A 250 -2.57 -1.76 15.20
N GLY A 251 -1.29 -1.52 14.89
CA GLY A 251 -0.34 -0.98 15.87
C GLY A 251 -0.49 0.53 16.14
N GLY A 252 -1.39 1.21 15.41
CA GLY A 252 -1.47 2.66 15.34
C GLY A 252 -0.39 3.25 14.40
N GLY A 253 -0.74 4.28 13.63
CA GLY A 253 0.22 5.06 12.85
C GLY A 253 0.45 4.57 11.41
N GLU A 254 -0.33 3.61 10.93
CA GLU A 254 -0.37 3.30 9.49
C GLU A 254 -1.11 4.42 8.74
N GLY A 255 -2.22 4.92 9.33
CA GLY A 255 -3.06 5.96 8.75
C GLY A 255 -3.68 5.57 7.40
N SER A 256 -4.57 6.43 6.89
CA SER A 256 -5.21 6.24 5.59
C SER A 256 -4.35 6.67 4.39
N ASP A 257 -3.23 7.34 4.65
CA ASP A 257 -2.24 7.75 3.66
C ASP A 257 -0.82 7.31 4.11
N PRO A 258 -0.47 6.03 3.90
CA PRO A 258 0.78 5.46 4.41
C PRO A 258 2.04 6.01 3.71
N LEU A 259 1.89 6.62 2.52
CA LEU A 259 2.96 7.28 1.79
C LEU A 259 2.40 8.45 0.97
N PRO A 260 2.31 9.66 1.56
CA PRO A 260 1.88 10.84 0.84
C PRO A 260 2.84 11.20 -0.30
N SER A 261 2.33 11.73 -1.41
CA SER A 261 3.11 12.10 -2.59
C SER A 261 4.32 12.99 -2.28
N ALA A 262 4.19 13.93 -1.33
CA ALA A 262 5.30 14.80 -0.94
C ALA A 262 6.47 14.03 -0.30
N HIS A 263 6.18 12.99 0.49
CA HIS A 263 7.20 12.10 1.04
C HIS A 263 7.87 11.29 -0.08
N LEU A 264 7.08 10.76 -1.02
CA LEU A 264 7.64 10.01 -2.15
C LEU A 264 8.55 10.90 -3.01
N GLN A 265 8.13 12.12 -3.35
CA GLN A 265 8.97 13.07 -4.10
C GLN A 265 10.32 13.30 -3.41
N ASN A 266 10.30 13.64 -2.13
CA ASN A 266 11.53 13.92 -1.39
C ASN A 266 12.43 12.70 -1.25
N VAL A 267 11.87 11.49 -1.13
CA VAL A 267 12.65 10.25 -1.18
C VAL A 267 13.29 10.08 -2.57
N LEU A 268 12.52 10.24 -3.64
CA LEU A 268 13.00 10.02 -5.00
C LEU A 268 14.05 11.03 -5.45
N GLN A 269 13.96 12.28 -4.96
CA GLN A 269 14.89 13.36 -5.31
C GLN A 269 16.36 12.96 -5.11
N GLU A 270 16.66 12.23 -4.03
CA GLU A 270 18.01 11.73 -3.73
C GLU A 270 18.53 10.76 -4.81
N PHE A 271 17.64 9.98 -5.42
CA PHE A 271 17.99 8.92 -6.38
C PHE A 271 17.80 9.32 -7.84
N LEU A 272 17.36 10.55 -8.12
CA LEU A 272 17.15 11.02 -9.50
C LEU A 272 18.37 10.85 -10.41
N PRO A 273 19.62 11.10 -9.96
CA PRO A 273 20.78 10.88 -10.81
C PRO A 273 20.94 9.41 -11.25
N ALA A 274 20.56 8.45 -10.41
CA ALA A 274 20.58 7.03 -10.76
C ALA A 274 19.39 6.66 -11.67
N ILE A 275 18.18 7.12 -11.32
CA ILE A 275 16.96 6.88 -12.09
C ILE A 275 17.10 7.40 -13.54
N ARG A 276 17.64 8.60 -13.73
CA ARG A 276 17.85 9.22 -15.05
C ARG A 276 18.82 8.46 -15.95
N LYS A 277 19.68 7.60 -15.40
CA LYS A 277 20.57 6.72 -16.19
C LYS A 277 19.85 5.48 -16.72
N ILE A 278 18.73 5.11 -16.09
CA ILE A 278 17.96 3.90 -16.43
C ILE A 278 16.85 4.23 -17.43
N VAL A 279 16.18 5.38 -17.26
CA VAL A 279 15.10 5.80 -18.14
C VAL A 279 15.64 6.42 -19.44
N PRO A 280 14.99 6.20 -20.60
CA PRO A 280 15.42 6.83 -21.84
C PRO A 280 15.32 8.35 -21.77
N GLU A 281 16.20 9.04 -22.50
CA GLU A 281 16.37 10.50 -22.42
C GLU A 281 15.06 11.26 -22.71
N GLN A 282 14.21 10.73 -23.58
CA GLN A 282 12.92 11.32 -23.92
C GLN A 282 11.96 11.33 -22.71
N GLN A 283 11.96 10.29 -21.88
CA GLN A 283 11.16 10.22 -20.65
C GLN A 283 11.86 10.86 -19.45
N ALA A 284 13.19 11.03 -19.47
CA ALA A 284 13.92 11.66 -18.37
C ALA A 284 13.44 13.09 -18.04
N LYS A 285 12.84 13.79 -19.01
CA LYS A 285 12.24 15.12 -18.82
C LYS A 285 11.02 15.11 -17.90
N GLU A 286 10.28 14.00 -17.83
CA GLU A 286 9.11 13.85 -16.94
C GLU A 286 9.52 13.91 -15.46
N PHE A 287 10.79 13.62 -15.15
CA PHE A 287 11.33 13.70 -13.79
C PHE A 287 11.77 15.12 -13.39
N SER A 288 11.64 16.15 -14.24
CA SER A 288 12.15 17.49 -13.92
C SER A 288 11.45 18.14 -12.73
N LYS A 289 10.16 17.85 -12.51
CA LYS A 289 9.44 18.36 -11.33
C LYS A 289 9.94 17.77 -10.01
N LEU A 290 10.72 16.69 -10.06
CA LEU A 290 11.31 16.06 -8.89
C LEU A 290 12.68 16.67 -8.52
N ASP A 291 13.25 17.55 -9.35
CA ASP A 291 14.59 18.13 -9.11
C ASP A 291 14.69 18.90 -7.79
N SER A 292 13.57 19.42 -7.30
CA SER A 292 13.49 20.20 -6.07
C SER A 292 12.81 19.42 -4.95
N LEU A 293 13.40 19.49 -3.77
CA LEU A 293 12.77 19.04 -2.53
C LEU A 293 11.59 19.94 -2.21
N ILE A 294 10.52 19.33 -1.68
CA ILE A 294 9.43 20.05 -1.07
C ILE A 294 9.86 20.46 0.33
N PRO A 295 9.92 21.77 0.63
CA PRO A 295 10.35 22.26 1.93
C PRO A 295 9.34 21.93 3.03
N LEU A 296 9.85 21.85 4.26
CA LEU A 296 8.99 21.87 5.45
C LEU A 296 8.40 23.27 5.64
N ARG A 297 7.16 23.31 6.10
CA ARG A 297 6.60 24.54 6.66
C ARG A 297 7.43 24.99 7.85
N GLN A 298 7.38 26.28 8.15
CA GLN A 298 8.10 26.88 9.27
C GLN A 298 7.77 26.23 10.63
N ASP A 299 6.57 25.68 10.78
CA ASP A 299 6.14 24.96 12.00
C ASP A 299 6.75 23.55 12.14
N GLY A 300 7.34 23.00 11.08
CA GLY A 300 7.90 21.65 11.03
C GLY A 300 6.86 20.52 11.14
N LEU A 301 5.57 20.83 11.00
CA LEU A 301 4.46 19.88 11.16
C LEU A 301 4.02 19.24 9.85
N LYS A 302 4.24 19.92 8.71
CA LYS A 302 3.90 19.42 7.37
C LYS A 302 4.88 19.97 6.33
N PHE A 303 4.82 19.40 5.14
CA PHE A 303 5.41 20.01 3.95
C PHE A 303 4.60 21.22 3.48
N GLU A 304 5.23 22.11 2.74
CA GLU A 304 4.53 23.14 2.00
C GLU A 304 3.54 22.54 0.99
N ASP A 305 2.44 23.25 0.75
CA ASP A 305 1.41 22.83 -0.19
C ASP A 305 1.80 23.26 -1.60
N VAL A 306 2.59 22.41 -2.27
CA VAL A 306 3.12 22.65 -3.61
C VAL A 306 2.74 21.51 -4.53
N GLU A 307 2.68 21.78 -5.83
CA GLU A 307 2.47 20.74 -6.83
C GLU A 307 3.60 19.72 -6.78
N THR A 308 3.25 18.44 -6.70
CA THR A 308 4.21 17.33 -6.66
C THR A 308 4.50 16.81 -8.06
N GLY A 309 5.76 16.47 -8.34
CA GLY A 309 6.17 15.83 -9.59
C GLY A 309 5.83 14.34 -9.68
N VAL A 310 5.24 13.78 -8.62
CA VAL A 310 4.79 12.40 -8.53
C VAL A 310 3.47 12.34 -7.79
N GLN A 311 2.58 11.43 -8.20
CA GLN A 311 1.30 11.19 -7.56
C GLN A 311 1.19 9.72 -7.21
N VAL A 312 1.12 9.40 -5.91
CA VAL A 312 0.86 8.02 -5.48
C VAL A 312 -0.56 7.63 -5.86
N ARG A 313 -0.71 6.45 -6.46
CA ARG A 313 -2.00 5.85 -6.83
C ARG A 313 -2.48 4.89 -5.75
N TRP A 314 -1.60 3.95 -5.39
CA TRP A 314 -1.90 2.97 -4.36
C TRP A 314 -0.64 2.49 -3.65
N VAL A 315 -0.84 2.05 -2.40
CA VAL A 315 0.18 1.39 -1.58
C VAL A 315 -0.37 0.05 -1.14
N LEU A 316 0.27 -1.03 -1.59
CA LEU A 316 -0.05 -2.39 -1.18
C LEU A 316 0.91 -2.80 -0.07
N SER A 317 0.41 -3.28 1.06
CA SER A 317 1.19 -3.99 2.08
C SER A 317 0.78 -5.46 2.12
N TYR A 318 1.73 -6.34 2.41
CA TYR A 318 1.46 -7.78 2.46
C TYR A 318 2.19 -8.43 3.63
N THR A 319 1.60 -9.51 4.15
CA THR A 319 2.19 -10.38 5.17
C THR A 319 1.93 -11.83 4.77
N VAL A 320 2.98 -12.64 4.74
CA VAL A 320 2.96 -14.08 4.54
C VAL A 320 3.25 -14.75 5.86
N LEU A 321 2.27 -15.43 6.43
CA LEU A 321 2.38 -16.17 7.69
C LEU A 321 2.48 -17.66 7.39
N SER A 322 3.50 -18.33 7.93
CA SER A 322 3.54 -19.79 7.99
C SER A 322 2.55 -20.24 9.06
N THR A 323 1.44 -20.86 8.68
CA THR A 323 0.45 -21.31 9.69
C THR A 323 0.99 -22.47 10.52
N THR A 324 1.81 -23.33 9.93
CA THR A 324 2.43 -24.48 10.64
C THR A 324 3.46 -24.04 11.67
N ARG A 325 4.26 -23.02 11.35
CA ARG A 325 5.33 -22.53 12.24
C ARG A 325 4.92 -21.32 13.08
N ASN A 326 3.79 -20.71 12.75
CA ASN A 326 3.31 -19.45 13.33
C ASN A 326 4.37 -18.33 13.28
N VAL A 327 5.05 -18.20 12.14
CA VAL A 327 6.07 -17.16 11.91
C VAL A 327 5.82 -16.41 10.61
N VAL A 328 6.11 -15.11 10.61
CA VAL A 328 6.06 -14.29 9.40
C VAL A 328 7.23 -14.66 8.50
N GLU A 329 6.95 -15.25 7.34
CA GLU A 329 7.96 -15.64 6.35
C GLU A 329 8.40 -14.48 5.46
N ASP A 330 7.47 -13.55 5.19
CA ASP A 330 7.69 -12.41 4.33
C ASP A 330 6.69 -11.30 4.67
N LYS A 331 7.12 -10.06 4.52
CA LYS A 331 6.25 -8.88 4.56
C LYS A 331 6.93 -7.72 3.86
N GLY A 332 6.14 -6.81 3.32
CA GLY A 332 6.66 -5.63 2.65
C GLY A 332 5.57 -4.75 2.06
N TYR A 333 6.01 -3.74 1.31
CA TYR A 333 5.19 -2.78 0.62
C TYR A 333 5.52 -2.75 -0.88
N ILE A 334 4.50 -2.48 -1.68
CA ILE A 334 4.58 -2.18 -3.11
C ILE A 334 3.85 -0.86 -3.32
N ILE A 335 4.48 0.07 -4.02
CA ILE A 335 3.95 1.41 -4.25
C ILE A 335 3.83 1.60 -5.75
N ALA A 336 2.67 2.05 -6.23
CA ALA A 336 2.52 2.57 -7.57
C ALA A 336 2.24 4.07 -7.56
N ALA A 337 2.91 4.79 -8.44
CA ALA A 337 2.76 6.22 -8.61
C ALA A 337 2.88 6.61 -10.08
N ASP A 338 2.37 7.77 -10.44
CA ASP A 338 2.52 8.37 -11.76
C ASP A 338 3.41 9.61 -11.67
N LEU A 339 4.19 9.88 -12.72
CA LEU A 339 4.88 11.15 -12.89
C LEU A 339 3.90 12.20 -13.43
N VAL A 340 3.95 13.43 -12.89
CA VAL A 340 2.97 14.49 -13.17
C VAL A 340 3.61 15.73 -13.76
#